data_AF-A0AAD5GSB2-F1
#
_entry.id   AF-A0AAD5GSB2-F1
#
_cell.length_a   1.000
_cell.length_b   1.000
_cell.length_c   1.000
_cell.angle_alpha   90.00
_cell.angle_beta   90.00
_cell.angle_gamma   90.00
#
_symmetry.space_group_name_H-M   'P 1'
#
loop_
_entity.id
_entity.type
_entity.pdbx_description
1 polymer ?
#
loop_
_entity_poly.entity_id
_entity_poly.type
_entity_poly.pdbx_seq_one_letter_code
_entity_poly.pdbx_strand_id
1 'polypeptide(L)'
;YSDTSVATKELTKSFGWDTYDSFMQHDVQELNRVLCEKLEDKMKGTVVEGTIQQLFEGHHMNYIECINVDYKSTRKESFYDLQLDVKGCRDVYASFDKYVEVERLEGDNKYHAEQHGLQDAKKGVLFIDFPPVLQLQLKRFEYDFMRDTMVK
;
A
#
# COMPACT_ATOMS: atom_id res chain seq x y z
N TYR A 1 8.69 24.73 -22.89
CA TYR A 1 9.24 23.40 -23.21
C TYR A 1 10.74 23.55 -23.38
N SER A 2 11.52 22.67 -22.77
CA SER A 2 12.99 22.64 -22.93
C SER A 2 13.34 21.71 -24.07
N ASP A 3 14.26 22.12 -24.94
CA ASP A 3 14.77 21.32 -26.07
C ASP A 3 15.83 20.29 -25.63
N THR A 4 16.16 20.25 -24.33
CA THR A 4 17.14 19.34 -23.73
C THR A 4 16.54 18.56 -22.57
N SER A 5 17.06 17.34 -22.34
CA SER A 5 16.67 16.49 -21.22
C SER A 5 17.00 17.14 -19.87
N VAL A 6 16.08 17.06 -18.93
CA VAL A 6 16.26 17.60 -17.57
C VAL A 6 17.03 16.58 -16.73
N ALA A 7 18.14 16.99 -16.13
CA ALA A 7 18.93 16.15 -15.24
C ALA A 7 18.27 16.04 -13.86
N THR A 8 18.20 14.84 -13.30
CA THR A 8 17.62 14.56 -11.97
C THR A 8 18.64 14.57 -10.83
N LYS A 9 19.89 15.00 -11.08
CA LYS A 9 20.99 14.97 -10.10
C LYS A 9 20.70 15.80 -8.85
N GLU A 10 20.08 16.97 -9.01
CA GLU A 10 19.72 17.82 -7.87
C GLU A 10 18.56 17.22 -7.06
N LEU A 11 17.63 16.54 -7.75
CA LEU A 11 16.50 15.86 -7.13
C LEU A 11 16.98 14.71 -6.24
N THR A 12 17.80 13.79 -6.77
CA THR A 12 18.33 12.66 -5.98
C THR A 12 19.19 13.14 -4.80
N LYS A 13 20.03 14.15 -5.02
CA LYS A 13 20.82 14.78 -3.94
C LYS A 13 19.92 15.38 -2.85
N SER A 14 18.78 15.97 -3.22
CA SER A 14 17.83 16.54 -2.25
C SER A 14 17.15 15.49 -1.36
N PHE A 15 17.04 14.25 -1.83
CA PHE A 15 16.54 13.12 -1.04
C PHE A 15 17.58 12.53 -0.09
N GLY A 16 18.82 13.02 -0.13
CA GLY A 16 19.93 12.48 0.64
C GLY A 16 20.51 11.19 0.04
N TRP A 17 20.10 10.83 -1.18
CA TRP A 17 20.67 9.71 -1.91
C TRP A 17 22.05 10.07 -2.42
N ASP A 18 23.03 9.25 -2.10
CA ASP A 18 24.35 9.38 -2.69
C ASP A 18 24.38 8.76 -4.11
N THR A 19 25.54 8.81 -4.75
CA THR A 19 25.71 8.18 -6.07
C THR A 19 25.48 6.67 -6.04
N TYR A 20 25.72 6.00 -4.91
CA TYR A 20 25.52 4.56 -4.75
C TYR A 20 24.03 4.22 -4.62
N ASP A 21 23.27 4.97 -3.82
CA ASP A 21 21.81 4.86 -3.69
C ASP A 21 21.10 5.10 -5.03
N SER A 22 21.67 5.96 -5.88
CA SER A 22 21.17 6.25 -7.23
C SER A 22 21.34 5.08 -8.20
N PHE A 23 22.24 4.13 -7.91
CA PHE A 23 22.42 2.88 -8.67
C PHE A 23 21.72 1.68 -8.04
N MET A 24 21.13 1.82 -6.84
CA MET A 24 20.26 0.80 -6.26
C MET A 24 18.93 0.77 -7.01
N GLN A 25 18.45 -0.44 -7.33
CA GLN A 25 17.11 -0.62 -7.88
C GLN A 25 16.10 -0.44 -6.74
N HIS A 26 15.43 0.71 -6.74
CA HIS A 26 14.29 0.97 -5.86
C HIS A 26 13.01 0.53 -6.57
N ASP A 27 12.06 -0.02 -5.81
CA ASP A 27 10.68 -0.14 -6.31
C ASP A 27 10.13 1.28 -6.55
N VAL A 28 9.44 1.47 -7.67
CA VAL A 28 8.81 2.76 -8.02
C VAL A 28 7.86 3.24 -6.92
N GLN A 29 7.23 2.32 -6.19
CA GLN A 29 6.34 2.67 -5.07
C GLN A 29 7.10 3.17 -3.86
N GLU A 30 8.25 2.58 -3.53
CA GLU A 30 9.08 3.03 -2.42
C GLU A 30 9.59 4.46 -2.68
N LEU A 31 10.08 4.73 -3.90
CA LEU A 31 10.48 6.08 -4.30
C LEU A 31 9.32 7.07 -4.18
N ASN A 32 8.13 6.71 -4.66
CA ASN A 32 6.96 7.58 -4.61
C ASN A 32 6.55 7.90 -3.17
N ARG A 33 6.53 6.88 -2.29
CA ARG A 33 6.22 7.08 -0.88
C ARG A 33 7.23 7.98 -0.18
N VAL A 34 8.52 7.76 -0.40
CA VAL A 34 9.59 8.63 0.14
C VAL A 34 9.45 10.05 -0.37
N LEU A 35 9.16 10.24 -1.66
CA LEU A 35 8.94 11.56 -2.25
C LEU A 35 7.75 12.28 -1.59
N CYS A 36 6.61 11.60 -1.48
CA CYS A 36 5.40 12.16 -0.85
C CYS A 36 5.65 12.56 0.61
N GLU A 37 6.31 11.70 1.39
CA GLU A 37 6.66 11.97 2.79
C GLU A 37 7.58 13.20 2.91
N LYS A 38 8.63 13.28 2.08
CA LYS A 38 9.54 14.43 2.08
C LYS A 38 8.84 15.73 1.66
N LEU A 39 7.94 15.67 0.67
CA LEU A 39 7.16 16.83 0.26
C LEU A 39 6.21 17.27 1.36
N GLU A 40 5.49 16.34 1.98
CA GLU A 40 4.57 16.62 3.08
C GLU A 40 5.29 17.29 4.26
N ASP A 41 6.45 16.74 4.67
CA ASP A 41 7.29 17.33 5.71
C ASP A 41 7.76 18.75 5.38
N LYS A 42 8.11 19.01 4.13
CA LYS A 42 8.55 20.35 3.68
C LYS A 42 7.39 21.33 3.51
N MET A 43 6.17 20.85 3.34
CA MET A 43 4.97 21.67 3.21
C MET A 43 4.36 22.06 4.57
N LYS A 44 4.69 21.35 5.67
CA LYS A 44 4.26 21.70 7.03
C LYS A 44 4.65 23.15 7.38
N GLY A 45 3.70 23.92 7.88
CA GLY A 45 3.86 25.34 8.21
C GLY A 45 3.85 26.30 7.01
N THR A 46 3.55 25.81 5.80
CA THR A 46 3.40 26.64 4.60
C THR A 46 1.94 26.79 4.19
N VAL A 47 1.65 27.68 3.24
CA VAL A 47 0.27 27.87 2.71
C VAL A 47 -0.29 26.66 1.96
N VAL A 48 0.55 25.67 1.63
CA VAL A 48 0.18 24.44 0.92
C VAL A 48 0.28 23.20 1.83
N GLU A 49 0.32 23.39 3.14
CA GLU A 49 0.26 22.27 4.10
C GLU A 49 -0.95 21.36 3.84
N GLY A 50 -0.74 20.05 3.93
CA GLY A 50 -1.78 19.04 3.71
C GLY A 50 -2.14 18.76 2.24
N THR A 51 -1.47 19.40 1.27
CA THR A 51 -1.75 19.15 -0.16
C THR A 51 -1.56 17.69 -0.55
N ILE A 52 -0.53 17.02 -0.02
CA ILE A 52 -0.24 15.60 -0.31
C ILE A 52 -1.38 14.71 0.20
N GLN A 53 -1.82 14.91 1.44
CA GLN A 53 -2.96 14.20 2.02
C GLN A 53 -4.24 14.43 1.19
N GLN A 54 -4.56 15.69 0.88
CA GLN A 54 -5.77 16.03 0.12
C GLN A 54 -5.83 15.40 -1.27
N LEU A 55 -4.68 15.18 -1.92
CA LEU A 55 -4.61 14.63 -3.27
C LEU A 55 -4.58 13.10 -3.30
N PHE A 56 -3.89 12.48 -2.36
CA PHE A 56 -3.51 11.06 -2.44
C PHE A 56 -4.02 10.20 -1.28
N GLU A 57 -4.43 10.79 -0.15
CA GLU A 57 -4.91 10.02 1.00
C GLU A 57 -6.37 9.55 0.79
N GLY A 58 -6.56 8.23 0.81
CA GLY A 58 -7.86 7.60 0.98
C GLY A 58 -7.91 6.77 2.26
N HIS A 59 -9.08 6.18 2.54
CA HIS A 59 -9.26 5.38 3.75
C HIS A 59 -9.95 4.05 3.49
N HIS A 60 -9.50 3.04 4.22
CA HIS A 60 -10.18 1.76 4.32
C HIS A 60 -10.40 1.37 5.78
N MET A 61 -11.29 0.41 5.98
CA MET A 61 -11.54 -0.24 7.26
C MET A 61 -11.12 -1.70 7.15
N ASN A 62 -10.10 -2.07 7.91
CA ASN A 62 -9.79 -3.46 8.17
C ASN A 62 -10.74 -3.96 9.25
N TYR A 63 -11.32 -5.14 9.06
CA TYR A 63 -12.14 -5.76 10.08
C TYR A 63 -11.76 -7.22 10.30
N ILE A 64 -11.96 -7.67 11.54
CA ILE A 64 -11.85 -9.07 11.95
C ILE A 64 -13.11 -9.39 12.74
N GLU A 65 -13.81 -10.43 12.34
CA GLU A 65 -15.04 -10.91 12.97
C GLU A 65 -14.88 -12.38 13.34
N CYS A 66 -14.95 -12.70 14.63
CA CYS A 66 -14.87 -14.07 15.11
C CYS A 66 -16.14 -14.84 14.72
N ILE A 67 -15.98 -16.13 14.40
CA ILE A 67 -17.09 -16.98 13.92
C ILE A 67 -17.88 -17.57 15.10
N ASN A 68 -17.17 -18.01 16.14
CA ASN A 68 -17.73 -18.79 17.24
C ASN A 68 -18.01 -17.96 18.51
N VAL A 69 -17.61 -16.69 18.51
CA VAL A 69 -17.80 -15.76 19.63
C VAL A 69 -18.24 -14.41 19.09
N ASP A 70 -19.06 -13.68 19.86
CA ASP A 70 -19.51 -12.34 19.51
C ASP A 70 -18.40 -11.31 19.78
N TYR A 71 -17.39 -11.33 18.90
CA TYR A 71 -16.25 -10.42 18.94
C TYR A 71 -15.94 -9.90 17.55
N LYS A 72 -15.83 -8.58 17.44
CA LYS A 72 -15.46 -7.88 16.21
C LYS A 72 -14.46 -6.78 16.52
N SER A 73 -13.39 -6.73 15.73
CA SER A 73 -12.40 -5.66 15.74
C SER A 73 -12.45 -4.94 14.39
N THR A 74 -12.42 -3.61 14.43
CA THR A 74 -12.37 -2.76 13.23
C THR A 74 -11.31 -1.69 13.41
N ARG A 75 -10.52 -1.45 12.37
CA ARG A 75 -9.49 -0.42 12.35
C ARG A 75 -9.59 0.38 11.06
N LYS A 76 -9.81 1.68 11.20
CA LYS A 76 -9.68 2.63 10.08
C LYS A 76 -8.20 2.90 9.86
N GLU A 77 -7.76 2.81 8.61
CA GLU A 77 -6.40 3.11 8.18
C GLU A 77 -6.46 3.99 6.94
N SER A 78 -5.45 4.83 6.76
CA SER A 78 -5.26 5.60 5.54
C SER A 78 -4.30 4.90 4.59
N PHE A 79 -4.47 5.17 3.30
CA PHE A 79 -3.60 4.70 2.24
C PHE A 79 -3.28 5.83 1.27
N TYR A 80 -2.09 5.79 0.67
CA TYR A 80 -1.64 6.70 -0.38
C TYR A 80 -1.55 6.01 -1.75
N ASP A 81 -1.39 4.68 -1.72
CA ASP A 81 -1.39 3.80 -2.86
C ASP A 81 -2.12 2.49 -2.52
N LEU A 82 -2.58 1.79 -3.55
CA LEU A 82 -3.14 0.44 -3.42
C LEU A 82 -2.30 -0.54 -4.24
N GLN A 83 -1.88 -1.61 -3.58
CA GLN A 83 -1.16 -2.71 -4.23
C GLN A 83 -2.14 -3.80 -4.67
N LEU A 84 -2.33 -3.92 -5.98
CA LEU A 84 -3.29 -4.83 -6.59
C LEU A 84 -2.61 -6.09 -7.12
N ASP A 85 -3.16 -7.24 -6.76
CA ASP A 85 -2.73 -8.53 -7.29
C ASP A 85 -3.09 -8.63 -8.78
N VAL A 86 -2.13 -9.07 -9.59
CA VAL A 86 -2.35 -9.30 -11.03
C VAL A 86 -2.63 -10.78 -11.32
N LYS A 87 -1.97 -11.70 -10.61
CA LYS A 87 -2.15 -13.13 -10.83
C LYS A 87 -3.55 -13.59 -10.46
N GLY A 88 -4.16 -14.31 -11.39
CA GLY A 88 -5.56 -14.75 -11.27
C GLY A 88 -6.59 -13.65 -11.51
N CYS A 89 -6.17 -12.41 -11.77
CA CYS A 89 -7.06 -11.28 -12.02
C CYS A 89 -7.04 -10.90 -13.50
N ARG A 90 -8.20 -10.95 -14.17
CA ARG A 90 -8.30 -10.67 -15.61
C ARG A 90 -8.21 -9.18 -15.96
N ASP A 91 -8.62 -8.33 -15.02
CA ASP A 91 -8.72 -6.89 -15.16
C ASP A 91 -8.59 -6.24 -13.76
N VAL A 92 -8.56 -4.91 -13.72
CA VAL A 92 -8.40 -4.16 -12.46
C VAL A 92 -9.58 -4.35 -11.51
N TYR A 93 -10.79 -4.59 -12.03
CA TYR A 93 -11.97 -4.81 -11.21
C TYR A 93 -11.85 -6.13 -10.46
N ALA A 94 -11.41 -7.20 -11.12
CA ALA A 94 -11.12 -8.47 -10.48
C ALA A 94 -10.02 -8.34 -9.40
N SER A 95 -9.02 -7.48 -9.61
CA SER A 95 -8.02 -7.18 -8.58
C SER A 95 -8.60 -6.47 -7.37
N PHE A 96 -9.56 -5.56 -7.56
CA PHE A 96 -10.28 -4.92 -6.45
C PHE A 96 -11.20 -5.90 -5.73
N ASP A 97 -11.93 -6.75 -6.45
CA ASP A 97 -12.76 -7.81 -5.88
C ASP A 97 -11.91 -8.73 -4.99
N LYS A 98 -10.72 -9.10 -5.47
CA LYS A 98 -9.74 -9.88 -4.71
C LYS A 98 -9.18 -9.10 -3.51
N TYR A 99 -8.95 -7.80 -3.64
CA TYR A 99 -8.44 -6.96 -2.55
C TYR A 99 -9.40 -6.92 -1.35
N VAL A 100 -10.71 -6.92 -1.60
CA VAL A 100 -11.75 -6.93 -0.56
C VAL A 100 -12.25 -8.34 -0.22
N GLU A 101 -11.64 -9.38 -0.78
CA GLU A 101 -12.02 -10.76 -0.51
C GLU A 101 -11.82 -11.10 0.96
N VAL A 102 -12.80 -11.80 1.53
CA VAL A 102 -12.76 -12.18 2.95
C VAL A 102 -11.84 -13.38 3.14
N GLU A 103 -10.76 -13.16 3.88
CA GLU A 103 -9.83 -14.20 4.31
C GLU A 103 -10.38 -14.91 5.55
N ARG A 104 -10.33 -16.25 5.55
CA ARG A 104 -10.62 -17.05 6.74
C ARG A 104 -9.34 -17.33 7.52
N LEU A 105 -9.36 -16.95 8.79
CA LEU A 105 -8.32 -17.22 9.78
C LEU A 105 -8.71 -18.48 10.54
N GLU A 106 -8.14 -19.62 10.15
CA GLU A 106 -8.44 -20.94 10.70
C GLU A 106 -7.16 -21.80 10.84
N GLY A 107 -7.27 -22.95 11.52
CA GLY A 107 -6.13 -23.85 11.74
C GLY A 107 -5.01 -23.19 12.55
N ASP A 108 -3.80 -23.16 12.00
CA ASP A 108 -2.63 -22.52 12.62
C ASP A 108 -2.66 -20.99 12.52
N ASN A 109 -3.52 -20.43 11.66
CA ASN A 109 -3.66 -18.99 11.41
C ASN A 109 -4.82 -18.35 12.19
N LYS A 110 -5.25 -18.97 13.29
CA LYS A 110 -6.36 -18.45 14.12
C LYS A 110 -6.05 -17.06 14.68
N TYR A 111 -7.09 -16.24 14.79
CA TYR A 111 -7.00 -14.91 15.36
C TYR A 111 -6.95 -14.97 16.89
N HIS A 112 -6.02 -14.24 17.51
CA HIS A 112 -5.98 -14.13 18.97
C HIS A 112 -6.91 -13.01 19.44
N ALA A 113 -8.13 -13.36 19.81
CA ALA A 113 -9.10 -12.44 20.40
C ALA A 113 -8.80 -12.29 21.90
N GLU A 114 -8.54 -11.06 22.36
CA GLU A 114 -8.01 -10.76 23.70
C GLU A 114 -8.67 -11.56 24.84
N GLN A 115 -10.01 -11.52 24.92
CA GLN A 115 -10.78 -12.18 25.98
C GLN A 115 -11.20 -13.62 25.64
N HIS A 116 -10.95 -14.10 24.42
CA HIS A 116 -11.46 -15.36 23.90
C HIS A 116 -10.36 -16.32 23.40
N GLY A 117 -9.09 -15.94 23.48
CA GLY A 117 -7.97 -16.73 22.99
C GLY A 117 -7.98 -16.90 21.47
N LEU A 118 -7.44 -18.02 20.98
CA LEU A 118 -7.37 -18.33 19.55
C LEU A 118 -8.75 -18.72 19.02
N GLN A 119 -9.25 -17.96 18.02
CA GLN A 119 -10.56 -18.11 17.43
C GLN A 119 -10.48 -18.19 15.91
N ASP A 120 -11.39 -18.95 15.32
CA ASP A 120 -11.63 -18.87 13.89
C ASP A 120 -12.31 -17.54 13.57
N ALA A 121 -11.82 -16.82 12.57
CA ALA A 121 -12.29 -15.49 12.26
C ALA A 121 -12.33 -15.21 10.76
N LYS A 122 -13.11 -14.20 10.38
CA LYS A 122 -13.13 -13.63 9.03
C LYS A 122 -12.42 -12.29 9.07
N LYS A 123 -11.43 -12.12 8.20
CA LYS A 123 -10.71 -10.87 8.02
C LYS A 123 -11.03 -10.29 6.66
N GLY A 124 -11.25 -9.00 6.57
CA GLY A 124 -11.51 -8.34 5.30
C GLY A 124 -11.21 -6.84 5.35
N VAL A 125 -11.33 -6.22 4.18
CA VAL A 125 -11.08 -4.79 3.98
C VAL A 125 -12.30 -4.18 3.29
N LEU A 126 -12.70 -2.98 3.74
CA LEU A 126 -13.77 -2.20 3.13
C LEU A 126 -13.25 -0.80 2.82
N PHE A 127 -13.35 -0.35 1.57
CA PHE A 127 -13.03 1.03 1.22
C PHE A 127 -14.09 1.98 1.79
N ILE A 128 -13.63 3.05 2.44
CA ILE A 128 -14.49 4.10 3.00
C ILE A 128 -14.60 5.23 1.99
N ASP A 129 -13.45 5.70 1.51
CA ASP A 129 -13.33 6.79 0.55
C ASP A 129 -12.06 6.63 -0.29
N PHE A 130 -12.07 7.20 -1.49
CA PHE A 130 -10.94 7.22 -2.41
C PHE A 130 -10.43 8.65 -2.58
N PRO A 131 -9.12 8.83 -2.77
CA PRO A 131 -8.52 10.13 -3.01
C PRO A 131 -8.88 10.66 -4.41
N PRO A 132 -8.73 11.98 -4.65
CA PRO A 132 -8.84 12.57 -5.98
C PRO A 132 -7.85 11.97 -6.99
N VAL A 133 -6.65 11.59 -6.54
CA VAL A 133 -5.63 10.93 -7.36
C VAL A 133 -5.32 9.56 -6.77
N LEU A 134 -5.91 8.52 -7.35
CA LEU A 134 -5.71 7.15 -6.92
C LEU A 134 -4.47 6.52 -7.58
N GLN A 135 -3.50 6.12 -6.77
CA GLN A 135 -2.29 5.43 -7.22
C GLN A 135 -2.46 3.91 -7.09
N LEU A 136 -2.34 3.19 -8.20
CA LEU A 136 -2.45 1.73 -8.24
C LEU A 136 -1.11 1.10 -8.60
N GLN A 137 -0.51 0.39 -7.66
CA GLN A 137 0.68 -0.42 -7.90
C GLN A 137 0.25 -1.85 -8.26
N LEU A 138 0.59 -2.29 -9.47
CA LEU A 138 0.29 -3.64 -9.92
C LEU A 138 1.41 -4.58 -9.46
N LYS A 139 1.09 -5.55 -8.59
CA LYS A 139 2.01 -6.61 -8.17
C LYS A 139 2.23 -7.59 -9.32
N ARG A 140 3.13 -7.21 -10.22
CA ARG A 140 3.53 -7.97 -11.41
C ARG A 140 4.72 -8.87 -11.17
N PHE A 141 5.23 -8.95 -9.94
CA PHE A 141 6.39 -9.76 -9.62
C PHE A 141 6.06 -10.62 -8.41
N GLU A 142 6.41 -11.89 -8.49
CA GLU A 142 6.20 -12.87 -7.44
C GLU A 142 7.47 -13.64 -7.18
N TYR A 143 7.65 -14.08 -5.93
CA TYR A 143 8.75 -14.96 -5.59
C TYR A 143 8.42 -16.39 -6.05
N ASP A 144 9.20 -16.93 -6.98
CA ASP A 144 9.11 -18.34 -7.37
C ASP A 144 9.95 -19.17 -6.38
N PHE A 145 9.27 -19.83 -5.44
CA PHE A 145 9.91 -20.70 -4.44
C PHE A 145 10.65 -21.90 -5.05
N MET A 146 10.30 -22.35 -6.26
CA MET A 146 10.99 -23.46 -6.91
C MET A 146 12.28 -23.00 -7.59
N ARG A 147 12.31 -21.74 -8.05
CA ARG A 147 13.45 -21.16 -8.78
C ARG A 147 14.28 -20.20 -7.94
N ASP A 148 13.91 -19.97 -6.69
CA ASP A 148 14.56 -19.06 -5.75
C ASP A 148 14.82 -17.66 -6.34
N THR A 149 13.87 -17.17 -7.16
CA THR A 149 14.01 -15.94 -7.93
C THR A 149 12.70 -15.18 -8.05
N MET A 150 12.77 -13.85 -8.19
CA MET A 150 11.63 -13.02 -8.55
C MET A 150 11.30 -13.22 -10.02
N VAL A 151 10.07 -13.64 -10.31
CA VAL A 151 9.55 -13.78 -11.67
C VAL A 151 8.46 -12.75 -11.92
N LYS A 152 8.40 -12.26 -13.15
CA LYS A 152 7.37 -11.35 -13.65
C LYS A 152 6.16 -12.11 -14.17
#